data_AF-A0A7K1FI04-F1
#
_entry.id   AF-A0A7K1FI04-F1
#
_cell.length_a   1.000
_cell.length_b   1.000
_cell.length_c   1.000
_cell.angle_alpha   90.00
_cell.angle_beta   90.00
_cell.angle_gamma   90.00
#
_symmetry.space_group_name_H-M   'P 1'
#
loop_
_entity.id
_entity.type
_entity.pdbx_description
1 polymer ?
#
loop_
_entity_poly.entity_id
_entity_poly.type
_entity_poly.pdbx_seq_one_letter_code
_entity_poly.pdbx_strand_id
1 'polypeptide(L)'
;MIIDLPSTTSSSINKAMVELREKGGANAQGRVLTLVIVTDEESGEDPIAAANGASFEHPCRVLVVAKGSKRGTARMDAQIRVGGDAGASEVVILRLYGPLADHGAAVVVPLLLADAPVVVWWPGQAPDVPAEDPIGALAQRRITDAASSRRPLADIETRVRSYRPGDTDLAWTRLTMWRGLLAAALDQPPHEKITGVEITAASDSASAELLAGWLALQLRCPIKRVRINRPGTGLRAVALTRRSGEISLVRPENSTATLTVTNQPPRQLSLPRRILRDCIAEELRRLDADDVFAEVLAKGLPLLDKAPSRSAKPAKADAKKAPTKRPSRRATASVAAVSAAGTTAAAEGSTTRSATATTRPTKAAAAKAPTSKAPATPSPAGKAPAGAARTAKAPAGKARATKASSTKSTATRASATRAPAAAAAAAAPAAPAGTTRKRSRAGTTATPTARPARTPRTRRATEEPTA
;
A
#
# COMPACT_ATOMS: atom_id res chain seq x y z
N MET A 1 -10.11 7.05 -20.55
CA MET A 1 -11.19 6.33 -21.23
C MET A 1 -11.55 5.10 -20.41
N ILE A 2 -12.85 4.86 -20.21
CA ILE A 2 -13.39 3.73 -19.45
C ILE A 2 -14.37 2.96 -20.36
N ILE A 3 -14.32 1.63 -20.32
CA ILE A 3 -15.23 0.74 -21.06
C ILE A 3 -15.71 -0.36 -20.11
N ASP A 4 -17.02 -0.43 -19.90
CA ASP A 4 -17.68 -1.44 -19.08
C ASP A 4 -18.13 -2.65 -19.93
N LEU A 5 -17.91 -3.84 -19.38
CA LEU A 5 -18.19 -5.14 -19.98
C LEU A 5 -18.99 -5.98 -18.98
N PRO A 6 -20.31 -5.74 -18.83
CA PRO A 6 -21.16 -6.54 -17.94
C PRO A 6 -21.34 -7.97 -18.47
N SER A 7 -21.45 -8.95 -17.57
CA SER A 7 -21.69 -10.38 -17.86
C SER A 7 -20.73 -10.96 -18.91
N THR A 8 -19.43 -10.73 -18.72
CA THR A 8 -18.36 -10.94 -19.70
C THR A 8 -17.48 -12.16 -19.38
N THR A 9 -16.52 -12.44 -20.27
CA THR A 9 -15.55 -13.55 -20.16
C THR A 9 -14.12 -13.04 -20.40
N SER A 10 -13.10 -13.77 -19.92
CA SER A 10 -11.69 -13.36 -20.11
C SER A 10 -11.27 -13.30 -21.59
N SER A 11 -11.92 -14.06 -22.49
CA SER A 11 -11.71 -13.96 -23.94
C SER A 11 -12.35 -12.70 -24.54
N SER A 12 -13.58 -12.34 -24.12
CA SER A 12 -14.22 -11.07 -24.51
C SER A 12 -13.42 -9.85 -24.03
N ILE A 13 -12.90 -9.90 -22.80
CA ILE A 13 -11.99 -8.89 -22.26
C ILE A 13 -10.73 -8.80 -23.14
N ASN A 14 -10.01 -9.90 -23.35
CA ASN A 14 -8.79 -9.89 -24.19
C ASN A 14 -9.04 -9.34 -25.60
N LYS A 15 -10.17 -9.67 -26.24
CA LYS A 15 -10.53 -9.10 -27.55
C LYS A 15 -10.66 -7.58 -27.47
N ALA A 16 -11.36 -7.06 -26.47
CA ALA A 16 -11.47 -5.62 -26.24
C ALA A 16 -10.09 -4.97 -25.98
N MET A 17 -9.21 -5.61 -25.19
CA MET A 17 -7.84 -5.12 -24.95
C MET A 17 -7.02 -5.00 -26.24
N VAL A 18 -7.12 -5.98 -27.15
CA VAL A 18 -6.43 -5.94 -28.46
C VAL A 18 -7.00 -4.82 -29.33
N GLU A 19 -8.33 -4.77 -29.50
CA GLU A 19 -8.99 -3.73 -30.28
C GLU A 19 -8.67 -2.31 -29.78
N LEU A 20 -8.49 -2.12 -28.47
CA LEU A 20 -8.13 -0.84 -27.88
C LEU A 20 -6.69 -0.42 -28.19
N ARG A 21 -5.75 -1.38 -28.23
CA ARG A 21 -4.36 -1.10 -28.62
C ARG A 21 -4.25 -0.70 -30.09
N GLU A 22 -4.96 -1.43 -30.96
CA GLU A 22 -5.03 -1.15 -32.40
C GLU A 22 -5.62 0.25 -32.65
N LYS A 23 -6.78 0.56 -32.06
CA LYS A 23 -7.45 1.87 -32.19
C LYS A 23 -6.66 3.02 -31.56
N GLY A 24 -5.86 2.74 -30.53
CA GLY A 24 -5.00 3.73 -29.86
C GLY A 24 -3.64 3.97 -30.53
N GLY A 25 -3.28 3.22 -31.58
CA GLY A 25 -1.98 3.31 -32.26
C GLY A 25 -0.75 2.92 -31.42
N ALA A 26 -0.97 2.49 -30.17
CA ALA A 26 0.07 2.32 -29.14
C ALA A 26 0.70 0.92 -29.18
N ASN A 27 1.30 0.56 -30.32
CA ASN A 27 1.84 -0.79 -30.55
C ASN A 27 3.04 -1.19 -29.68
N ALA A 28 3.66 -0.25 -28.93
CA ALA A 28 4.92 -0.47 -28.23
C ALA A 28 5.00 0.13 -26.81
N GLN A 29 3.93 0.04 -26.00
CA GLN A 29 4.10 0.13 -24.54
C GLN A 29 4.78 -1.15 -24.02
N GLY A 30 6.10 -1.13 -23.92
CA GLY A 30 6.88 -2.19 -23.28
C GLY A 30 6.50 -2.32 -21.80
N ARG A 31 5.96 -3.48 -21.41
CA ARG A 31 5.52 -3.77 -20.04
C ARG A 31 6.51 -4.69 -19.37
N VAL A 32 6.87 -4.36 -18.15
CA VAL A 32 7.88 -5.09 -17.37
C VAL A 32 7.27 -6.08 -16.38
N LEU A 33 5.96 -5.98 -16.07
CA LEU A 33 5.24 -6.90 -15.18
C LEU A 33 3.70 -6.82 -15.34
N THR A 34 3.01 -7.80 -14.76
CA THR A 34 1.56 -7.77 -14.48
C THR A 34 1.36 -7.64 -12.97
N LEU A 35 0.68 -6.59 -12.50
CA LEU A 35 0.33 -6.38 -11.10
C LEU A 35 -1.13 -6.79 -10.88
N VAL A 36 -1.35 -7.83 -10.08
CA VAL A 36 -2.68 -8.34 -9.72
C VAL A 36 -3.04 -7.86 -8.31
N ILE A 37 -4.06 -7.01 -8.19
CA ILE A 37 -4.58 -6.52 -6.91
C ILE A 37 -5.77 -7.39 -6.51
N VAL A 38 -5.75 -8.02 -5.35
CA VAL A 38 -6.83 -8.88 -4.85
C VAL A 38 -7.51 -8.21 -3.66
N THR A 39 -8.75 -7.78 -3.84
CA THR A 39 -9.48 -6.92 -2.88
C THR A 39 -10.98 -7.26 -2.87
N ASP A 40 -11.76 -6.62 -2.00
CA ASP A 40 -13.23 -6.67 -2.06
C ASP A 40 -13.78 -5.63 -3.06
N GLU A 41 -15.10 -5.67 -3.28
CA GLU A 41 -15.76 -4.83 -4.30
C GLU A 41 -15.80 -3.33 -3.95
N GLU A 42 -15.67 -3.00 -2.66
CA GLU A 42 -15.78 -1.64 -2.14
C GLU A 42 -14.40 -0.96 -2.00
N SER A 43 -13.35 -1.71 -1.66
CA SER A 43 -11.99 -1.22 -1.37
C SER A 43 -11.07 -1.19 -2.60
N GLY A 44 -11.60 -0.88 -3.78
CA GLY A 44 -10.89 -1.00 -5.07
C GLY A 44 -10.02 0.20 -5.47
N GLU A 45 -10.51 1.43 -5.25
CA GLU A 45 -9.97 2.62 -5.94
C GLU A 45 -8.64 3.14 -5.38
N ASP A 46 -8.43 3.16 -4.06
CA ASP A 46 -7.15 3.58 -3.46
C ASP A 46 -5.97 2.68 -3.89
N PRO A 47 -6.11 1.33 -3.92
CA PRO A 47 -5.12 0.45 -4.54
C PRO A 47 -4.88 0.72 -6.03
N ILE A 48 -5.92 1.02 -6.82
CA ILE A 48 -5.78 1.39 -8.24
C ILE A 48 -4.98 2.70 -8.38
N ALA A 49 -5.29 3.72 -7.58
CA ALA A 49 -4.58 4.99 -7.59
C ALA A 49 -3.09 4.81 -7.22
N ALA A 50 -2.78 3.97 -6.23
CA ALA A 50 -1.42 3.62 -5.85
C ALA A 50 -0.67 2.89 -6.97
N ALA A 51 -1.30 1.91 -7.62
CA ALA A 51 -0.73 1.16 -8.74
C ALA A 51 -0.51 2.03 -9.99
N ASN A 52 -1.50 2.84 -10.38
CA ASN A 52 -1.37 3.84 -11.44
C ASN A 52 -0.19 4.78 -11.16
N GLY A 53 -0.08 5.28 -9.92
CA GLY A 53 1.00 6.16 -9.50
C GLY A 53 2.39 5.51 -9.49
N ALA A 54 2.48 4.20 -9.27
CA ALA A 54 3.73 3.42 -9.36
C ALA A 54 4.08 3.04 -10.81
N SER A 55 3.09 2.92 -11.70
CA SER A 55 3.30 2.50 -13.10
C SER A 55 4.11 3.48 -13.95
N PHE A 56 4.22 4.75 -13.52
CA PHE A 56 5.13 5.73 -14.12
C PHE A 56 6.61 5.36 -13.94
N GLU A 57 6.96 4.57 -12.92
CA GLU A 57 8.30 4.00 -12.74
C GLU A 57 8.37 2.55 -13.25
N HIS A 58 7.27 1.79 -13.13
CA HIS A 58 7.19 0.38 -13.50
C HIS A 58 6.01 0.10 -14.47
N PRO A 59 6.17 0.37 -15.78
CA PRO A 59 5.10 0.20 -16.77
C PRO A 59 4.53 -1.22 -16.79
N CYS A 60 3.26 -1.37 -16.43
CA CYS A 60 2.66 -2.67 -16.15
C CYS A 60 1.23 -2.80 -16.70
N ARG A 61 0.70 -4.01 -16.63
CA ARG A 61 -0.76 -4.26 -16.70
C ARG A 61 -1.27 -4.42 -15.28
N VAL A 62 -2.28 -3.65 -14.88
CA VAL A 62 -2.95 -3.79 -13.59
C VAL A 62 -4.22 -4.62 -13.77
N LEU A 63 -4.33 -5.73 -13.04
CA LEU A 63 -5.51 -6.58 -12.98
C LEU A 63 -6.10 -6.51 -11.57
N VAL A 64 -7.32 -6.01 -11.40
CA VAL A 64 -7.97 -5.94 -10.08
C VAL A 64 -9.01 -7.05 -9.97
N VAL A 65 -8.79 -7.99 -9.07
CA VAL A 65 -9.76 -9.04 -8.71
C VAL A 65 -10.56 -8.55 -7.51
N ALA A 66 -11.72 -7.97 -7.80
CA ALA A 66 -12.70 -7.54 -6.82
C ALA A 66 -13.64 -8.71 -6.49
N LYS A 67 -13.51 -9.27 -5.28
CA LYS A 67 -14.36 -10.36 -4.78
C LYS A 67 -15.68 -9.78 -4.27
N GLY A 68 -16.73 -9.88 -5.09
CA GLY A 68 -18.07 -9.43 -4.75
C GLY A 68 -18.90 -10.48 -3.98
N SER A 69 -20.22 -10.33 -4.00
CA SER A 69 -21.15 -11.26 -3.33
C SER A 69 -21.00 -12.70 -3.84
N LYS A 70 -20.62 -13.62 -2.94
CA LYS A 70 -20.62 -15.08 -3.18
C LYS A 70 -22.03 -15.69 -3.38
N ARG A 71 -23.10 -14.93 -3.10
CA ARG A 71 -24.48 -15.36 -3.34
C ARG A 71 -24.90 -15.00 -4.77
N GLY A 72 -25.66 -15.88 -5.42
CA GLY A 72 -26.18 -15.69 -6.78
C GLY A 72 -25.54 -16.64 -7.79
N THR A 73 -25.81 -16.40 -9.08
CA THR A 73 -25.19 -17.12 -10.19
C THR A 73 -23.72 -16.70 -10.37
N ALA A 74 -22.92 -17.57 -10.99
CA ALA A 74 -21.57 -17.23 -11.39
C ALA A 74 -21.62 -16.13 -12.48
N ARG A 75 -21.11 -14.93 -12.16
CA ARG A 75 -21.01 -13.78 -13.09
C ARG A 75 -19.66 -13.10 -12.92
N MET A 76 -19.10 -12.64 -14.04
CA MET A 76 -18.06 -11.62 -14.05
C MET A 76 -18.59 -10.38 -14.77
N ASP A 77 -18.40 -9.22 -14.17
CA ASP A 77 -18.41 -7.95 -14.91
C ASP A 77 -16.97 -7.42 -14.95
N ALA A 78 -16.58 -6.76 -16.03
CA ALA A 78 -15.28 -6.11 -16.11
C ALA A 78 -15.38 -4.64 -16.49
N GLN A 79 -14.36 -3.88 -16.12
CA GLN A 79 -14.17 -2.49 -16.55
C GLN A 79 -12.72 -2.31 -16.99
N ILE A 80 -12.52 -1.83 -18.22
CA ILE A 80 -11.21 -1.52 -18.78
C ILE A 80 -11.00 -0.01 -18.70
N ARG A 81 -9.88 0.43 -18.12
CA ARG A 81 -9.44 1.83 -18.09
C ARG A 81 -8.14 1.98 -18.88
N VAL A 82 -8.07 3.01 -19.72
CA VAL A 82 -6.92 3.32 -20.59
C VAL A 82 -6.70 4.84 -20.66
N GLY A 83 -5.44 5.28 -20.68
CA GLY A 83 -5.07 6.70 -20.69
C GLY A 83 -5.09 7.28 -19.27
N GLY A 84 -5.60 8.50 -19.09
CA GLY A 84 -5.54 9.23 -17.80
C GLY A 84 -6.02 8.42 -16.59
N ASP A 85 -7.09 7.64 -16.74
CA ASP A 85 -7.69 6.81 -15.68
C ASP A 85 -6.86 5.56 -15.30
N ALA A 86 -5.76 5.32 -16.02
CA ALA A 86 -4.84 4.19 -15.87
C ALA A 86 -3.35 4.61 -15.78
N GLY A 87 -3.05 5.91 -15.83
CA GLY A 87 -1.68 6.42 -15.83
C GLY A 87 -0.87 5.92 -17.02
N ALA A 88 0.27 5.24 -16.75
CA ALA A 88 1.09 4.59 -17.77
C ALA A 88 0.65 3.15 -18.10
N SER A 89 -0.40 2.64 -17.45
CA SER A 89 -0.87 1.24 -17.54
C SER A 89 -2.10 1.06 -18.45
N GLU A 90 -2.46 -0.21 -18.66
CA GLU A 90 -3.86 -0.62 -18.78
C GLU A 90 -4.34 -1.11 -17.40
N VAL A 91 -5.52 -0.67 -16.94
CA VAL A 91 -6.18 -1.25 -15.75
C VAL A 91 -7.38 -2.07 -16.21
N VAL A 92 -7.49 -3.32 -15.76
CA VAL A 92 -8.68 -4.15 -15.95
C VAL A 92 -9.22 -4.55 -14.58
N ILE A 93 -10.41 -4.07 -14.25
CA ILE A 93 -11.12 -4.40 -13.01
C ILE A 93 -12.08 -5.56 -13.31
N LEU A 94 -12.05 -6.59 -12.49
CA LEU A 94 -12.78 -7.85 -12.63
C LEU A 94 -13.64 -8.03 -11.36
N ARG A 95 -14.95 -7.82 -11.46
CA ARG A 95 -15.89 -8.01 -10.36
C ARG A 95 -16.52 -9.40 -10.46
N LEU A 96 -16.27 -10.23 -9.46
CA LEU A 96 -16.61 -11.65 -9.48
C LEU A 96 -17.72 -11.96 -8.47
N TYR A 97 -18.80 -12.60 -8.96
CA TYR A 97 -20.02 -12.87 -8.20
C TYR A 97 -20.39 -14.36 -8.19
N GLY A 98 -21.20 -14.76 -7.20
CA GLY A 98 -21.60 -16.16 -7.01
C GLY A 98 -20.37 -17.06 -6.73
N PRO A 99 -20.38 -18.31 -7.20
CA PRO A 99 -19.23 -19.22 -7.09
C PRO A 99 -17.94 -18.68 -7.74
N LEU A 100 -18.03 -17.77 -8.73
CA LEU A 100 -16.86 -17.25 -9.44
C LEU A 100 -15.95 -16.40 -8.54
N ALA A 101 -16.47 -15.85 -7.44
CA ALA A 101 -15.72 -15.04 -6.47
C ALA A 101 -14.52 -15.78 -5.83
N ASP A 102 -14.54 -17.11 -5.77
CA ASP A 102 -13.44 -17.94 -5.29
C ASP A 102 -12.52 -18.48 -6.40
N HIS A 103 -12.84 -18.23 -7.67
CA HIS A 103 -12.10 -18.74 -8.83
C HIS A 103 -11.28 -17.68 -9.58
N GLY A 104 -10.92 -16.58 -8.92
CA GLY A 104 -10.21 -15.44 -9.52
C GLY A 104 -8.92 -15.81 -10.27
N ALA A 105 -8.20 -16.85 -9.87
CA ALA A 105 -7.01 -17.33 -10.58
C ALA A 105 -7.32 -17.80 -12.01
N ALA A 106 -8.40 -18.58 -12.19
CA ALA A 106 -8.83 -19.06 -13.51
C ALA A 106 -9.30 -17.92 -14.42
N VAL A 107 -9.82 -16.83 -13.83
CA VAL A 107 -10.20 -15.62 -14.56
C VAL A 107 -8.97 -14.80 -14.99
N VAL A 108 -7.96 -14.71 -14.11
CA VAL A 108 -6.73 -13.93 -14.30
C VAL A 108 -5.77 -14.57 -15.29
N VAL A 109 -5.57 -15.90 -15.26
CA VAL A 109 -4.57 -16.60 -16.10
C VAL A 109 -4.63 -16.22 -17.59
N PRO A 110 -5.80 -16.19 -18.27
CA PRO A 110 -5.88 -15.76 -19.67
C PRO A 110 -5.52 -14.28 -19.92
N LEU A 111 -5.53 -13.43 -18.90
CA LEU A 111 -5.29 -11.98 -18.99
C LEU A 111 -3.84 -11.59 -18.66
N LEU A 112 -3.02 -12.56 -18.22
CA LEU A 112 -1.59 -12.38 -17.96
C LEU A 112 -0.82 -12.09 -19.27
N LEU A 113 0.36 -11.50 -19.13
CA LEU A 113 1.33 -11.34 -20.21
C LEU A 113 2.30 -12.52 -20.17
N ALA A 114 2.44 -13.26 -21.27
CA ALA A 114 3.14 -14.56 -21.29
C ALA A 114 4.57 -14.51 -20.74
N ASP A 115 5.33 -13.46 -21.09
CA ASP A 115 6.76 -13.33 -20.79
C ASP A 115 7.07 -12.33 -19.66
N ALA A 116 6.04 -11.79 -18.98
CA ALA A 116 6.23 -10.78 -17.92
C ALA A 116 5.97 -11.37 -16.53
N PRO A 117 6.81 -11.05 -15.52
CA PRO A 117 6.57 -11.49 -14.14
C PRO A 117 5.24 -10.99 -13.60
N VAL A 118 4.65 -11.79 -12.72
CA VAL A 118 3.38 -11.54 -12.05
C VAL A 118 3.69 -11.17 -10.60
N VAL A 119 3.15 -10.02 -10.18
CA VAL A 119 3.17 -9.55 -8.81
C VAL A 119 1.75 -9.59 -8.29
N VAL A 120 1.50 -10.25 -7.16
CA VAL A 120 0.16 -10.24 -6.52
C VAL A 120 0.22 -9.40 -5.26
N TRP A 121 -0.78 -8.56 -5.05
CA TRP A 121 -0.89 -7.66 -3.91
C TRP A 121 -2.26 -7.74 -3.25
N TRP A 122 -2.27 -7.97 -1.93
CA TRP A 122 -3.43 -7.81 -1.07
C TRP A 122 -3.30 -6.49 -0.28
N PRO A 123 -4.11 -5.45 -0.57
CA PRO A 123 -4.03 -4.14 0.08
C PRO A 123 -4.61 -4.10 1.51
N GLY A 124 -5.25 -5.18 1.97
CA GLY A 124 -5.86 -5.29 3.29
C GLY A 124 -5.68 -6.70 3.86
N GLN A 125 -6.77 -7.48 3.91
CA GLN A 125 -6.69 -8.86 4.41
C GLN A 125 -6.08 -9.80 3.36
N ALA A 126 -4.88 -10.30 3.67
CA ALA A 126 -4.18 -11.32 2.89
C ALA A 126 -4.52 -12.75 3.37
N PRO A 127 -4.36 -13.77 2.51
CA PRO A 127 -4.43 -15.18 2.90
C PRO A 127 -3.42 -15.53 4.01
N ASP A 128 -3.72 -16.55 4.82
CA ASP A 128 -2.79 -17.02 5.85
C ASP A 128 -1.45 -17.46 5.25
N VAL A 129 -1.45 -18.13 4.09
CA VAL A 129 -0.25 -18.44 3.31
C VAL A 129 -0.40 -17.88 1.88
N PRO A 130 0.17 -16.70 1.56
CA PRO A 130 -0.01 -16.04 0.26
C PRO A 130 0.44 -16.88 -0.94
N ALA A 131 1.46 -17.72 -0.78
CA ALA A 131 1.95 -18.62 -1.83
C ALA A 131 1.04 -19.83 -2.11
N GLU A 132 0.09 -20.14 -1.22
CA GLU A 132 -0.85 -21.26 -1.33
C GLU A 132 -2.27 -20.80 -1.75
N ASP A 133 -2.50 -19.47 -1.82
CA ASP A 133 -3.68 -18.92 -2.49
C ASP A 133 -3.58 -19.14 -4.02
N PRO A 134 -4.66 -19.56 -4.72
CA PRO A 134 -4.60 -19.86 -6.15
C PRO A 134 -4.16 -18.71 -7.05
N ILE A 135 -4.36 -17.45 -6.65
CA ILE A 135 -3.86 -16.27 -7.38
C ILE A 135 -2.39 -16.04 -7.03
N GLY A 136 -2.04 -16.14 -5.74
CA GLY A 136 -0.66 -16.00 -5.26
C GLY A 136 0.31 -17.02 -5.84
N ALA A 137 -0.13 -18.25 -6.07
CA ALA A 137 0.65 -19.31 -6.71
C ALA A 137 1.08 -18.98 -8.16
N LEU A 138 0.48 -17.97 -8.80
CA LEU A 138 0.87 -17.48 -10.13
C LEU A 138 2.05 -16.50 -10.10
N ALA A 139 2.46 -16.03 -8.90
CA ALA A 139 3.28 -14.83 -8.74
C ALA A 139 4.68 -15.09 -8.18
N GLN A 140 5.69 -14.45 -8.78
CA GLN A 140 7.06 -14.44 -8.27
C GLN A 140 7.16 -13.60 -6.98
N ARG A 141 6.49 -12.44 -6.93
CA ARG A 141 6.46 -11.51 -5.77
C ARG A 141 5.03 -11.40 -5.23
N ARG A 142 4.87 -11.54 -3.91
CA ARG A 142 3.57 -11.56 -3.21
C ARG A 142 3.56 -10.56 -2.06
N ILE A 143 2.87 -9.45 -2.28
CA ILE A 143 2.83 -8.28 -1.42
C ILE A 143 1.62 -8.36 -0.50
N THR A 144 1.85 -8.29 0.82
CA THR A 144 0.80 -8.20 1.85
C THR A 144 0.85 -6.82 2.53
N ASP A 145 -0.19 -6.43 3.26
CA ASP A 145 -0.16 -5.19 4.04
C ASP A 145 -0.80 -5.36 5.43
N ALA A 146 -0.03 -5.96 6.34
CA ALA A 146 -0.43 -6.12 7.73
C ALA A 146 -0.81 -4.79 8.41
N ALA A 147 -0.25 -3.65 7.99
CA ALA A 147 -0.62 -2.35 8.57
C ALA A 147 -2.03 -1.87 8.18
N SER A 148 -2.57 -2.38 7.06
CA SER A 148 -3.95 -2.13 6.59
C SER A 148 -4.90 -3.30 6.91
N SER A 149 -4.43 -4.30 7.68
CA SER A 149 -5.20 -5.46 8.10
C SER A 149 -6.13 -5.16 9.28
N ARG A 150 -7.07 -6.09 9.57
CA ARG A 150 -7.93 -6.00 10.76
C ARG A 150 -7.21 -6.32 12.06
N ARG A 151 -6.05 -7.00 12.02
CA ARG A 151 -5.29 -7.45 13.20
C ARG A 151 -3.76 -7.39 12.95
N PRO A 152 -3.16 -6.21 12.76
CA PRO A 152 -1.79 -6.06 12.25
C PRO A 152 -0.72 -6.93 12.92
N LEU A 153 -0.77 -7.08 14.25
CA LEU A 153 0.20 -7.90 14.98
C LEU A 153 0.00 -9.41 14.75
N ALA A 154 -1.26 -9.87 14.63
CA ALA A 154 -1.57 -11.27 14.36
C ALA A 154 -1.27 -11.66 12.91
N ASP A 155 -1.49 -10.74 11.96
CA ASP A 155 -1.08 -10.92 10.57
C ASP A 155 0.46 -11.09 10.47
N ILE A 156 1.25 -10.30 11.21
CA ILE A 156 2.72 -10.47 11.30
C ILE A 156 3.11 -11.81 11.96
N GLU A 157 2.46 -12.21 13.06
CA GLU A 157 2.69 -13.55 13.63
C GLU A 157 2.39 -14.67 12.62
N THR A 158 1.36 -14.49 11.78
CA THR A 158 1.06 -15.44 10.70
C THR A 158 2.14 -15.40 9.63
N ARG A 159 2.65 -14.23 9.21
CA ARG A 159 3.83 -14.16 8.30
C ARG A 159 5.02 -14.94 8.83
N VAL A 160 5.33 -14.86 10.13
CA VAL A 160 6.41 -15.65 10.77
C VAL A 160 6.21 -17.15 10.62
N ARG A 161 4.95 -17.63 10.71
CA ARG A 161 4.60 -19.06 10.56
C ARG A 161 4.48 -19.49 9.09
N SER A 162 4.11 -18.59 8.19
CA SER A 162 3.68 -18.89 6.82
C SER A 162 4.73 -18.65 5.74
N TYR A 163 5.80 -17.90 6.03
CA TYR A 163 6.68 -17.29 5.03
C TYR A 163 7.13 -18.27 3.91
N ARG A 164 7.12 -17.79 2.67
CA ARG A 164 7.78 -18.39 1.51
C ARG A 164 8.63 -17.35 0.77
N PRO A 165 9.77 -17.74 0.15
CA PRO A 165 10.55 -16.84 -0.70
C PRO A 165 9.70 -16.14 -1.75
N GLY A 166 9.84 -14.81 -1.86
CA GLY A 166 8.99 -13.95 -2.69
C GLY A 166 7.80 -13.31 -1.95
N ASP A 167 7.50 -13.72 -0.71
CA ASP A 167 6.57 -12.99 0.17
C ASP A 167 7.23 -11.69 0.70
N THR A 168 6.43 -10.63 0.83
CA THR A 168 6.81 -9.34 1.42
C THR A 168 5.59 -8.68 2.10
N ASP A 169 5.80 -7.70 2.97
CA ASP A 169 4.73 -6.94 3.62
C ASP A 169 5.04 -5.43 3.61
N LEU A 170 4.07 -4.59 3.23
CA LEU A 170 4.25 -3.13 3.14
C LEU A 170 4.54 -2.47 4.50
N ALA A 171 4.28 -3.14 5.63
CA ALA A 171 4.73 -2.69 6.95
C ALA A 171 6.27 -2.71 7.07
N TRP A 172 6.97 -3.54 6.29
CA TRP A 172 8.43 -3.55 6.15
C TRP A 172 8.93 -2.44 5.22
N THR A 173 8.32 -2.27 4.05
CA THR A 173 8.66 -1.20 3.07
C THR A 173 8.55 0.20 3.69
N ARG A 174 7.52 0.43 4.52
CA ARG A 174 7.34 1.69 5.26
C ARG A 174 8.48 2.01 6.24
N LEU A 175 9.35 1.04 6.55
CA LEU A 175 10.54 1.24 7.40
C LEU A 175 11.80 1.62 6.62
N THR A 176 11.85 1.55 5.28
CA THR A 176 13.12 1.72 4.53
C THR A 176 13.86 3.02 4.86
N MET A 177 13.14 4.15 4.99
CA MET A 177 13.75 5.41 5.43
C MET A 177 14.19 5.39 6.90
N TRP A 178 13.44 4.72 7.79
CA TRP A 178 13.84 4.55 9.20
C TRP A 178 15.09 3.69 9.34
N ARG A 179 15.15 2.55 8.63
CA ARG A 179 16.31 1.65 8.57
C ARG A 179 17.54 2.40 8.05
N GLY A 180 17.41 3.14 6.95
CA GLY A 180 18.48 3.93 6.36
C GLY A 180 19.01 5.04 7.30
N LEU A 181 18.12 5.83 7.93
CA LEU A 181 18.54 6.88 8.86
C LEU A 181 19.17 6.34 10.14
N LEU A 182 18.72 5.19 10.64
CA LEU A 182 19.31 4.55 11.83
C LEU A 182 20.68 3.93 11.51
N ALA A 183 20.85 3.28 10.35
CA ALA A 183 22.14 2.79 9.88
C ALA A 183 23.14 3.94 9.71
N ALA A 184 22.76 4.97 8.94
CA ALA A 184 23.61 6.14 8.68
C ALA A 184 23.96 6.95 9.94
N ALA A 185 23.25 6.78 11.06
CA ALA A 185 23.60 7.36 12.36
C ALA A 185 24.62 6.51 13.16
N LEU A 186 24.71 5.20 12.89
CA LEU A 186 25.70 4.27 13.46
C LEU A 186 27.00 4.21 12.63
N ASP A 187 26.90 4.50 11.33
CA ASP A 187 28.04 4.71 10.42
C ASP A 187 28.84 6.00 10.77
N GLN A 188 28.43 6.76 11.79
CA GLN A 188 29.13 7.94 12.29
C GLN A 188 29.86 7.64 13.61
N PRO A 189 31.07 8.19 13.81
CA PRO A 189 31.84 7.96 15.03
C PRO A 189 31.15 8.56 16.28
N PRO A 190 31.46 8.03 17.49
CA PRO A 190 32.27 6.84 17.73
C PRO A 190 31.46 5.54 17.49
N HIS A 191 32.06 4.57 16.81
CA HIS A 191 31.44 3.28 16.46
C HIS A 191 31.34 2.32 17.67
N GLU A 192 30.76 2.79 18.77
CA GLU A 192 30.56 2.01 19.99
C GLU A 192 29.38 1.06 19.85
N LYS A 193 29.47 -0.10 20.52
CA LYS A 193 28.37 -1.05 20.60
C LYS A 193 27.15 -0.43 21.29
N ILE A 194 25.98 -0.55 20.66
CA ILE A 194 24.68 -0.22 21.26
C ILE A 194 24.37 -1.21 22.39
N THR A 195 24.06 -0.70 23.57
CA THR A 195 23.80 -1.49 24.79
C THR A 195 22.31 -1.73 25.02
N GLY A 196 21.43 -0.95 24.40
CA GLY A 196 19.98 -1.13 24.42
C GLY A 196 19.28 -0.22 23.41
N VAL A 197 18.02 -0.54 23.10
CA VAL A 197 17.16 0.22 22.18
C VAL A 197 15.81 0.46 22.83
N GLU A 198 15.24 1.65 22.65
CA GLU A 198 13.83 1.93 22.94
C GLU A 198 13.10 2.32 21.65
N ILE A 199 11.95 1.69 21.40
CA ILE A 199 11.10 1.96 20.23
C ILE A 199 9.73 2.44 20.73
N THR A 200 9.36 3.65 20.35
CA THR A 200 8.06 4.25 20.69
C THR A 200 7.16 4.31 19.45
N ALA A 201 6.03 3.61 19.51
CA ALA A 201 5.07 3.49 18.41
C ALA A 201 3.64 3.28 18.90
N ALA A 202 2.67 3.37 18.00
CA ALA A 202 1.29 2.95 18.24
C ALA A 202 1.20 1.48 18.66
N SER A 203 0.25 1.15 19.54
CA SER A 203 0.06 -0.19 20.11
C SER A 203 -0.25 -1.31 19.11
N ASP A 204 -0.63 -0.94 17.89
CA ASP A 204 -1.04 -1.77 16.74
C ASP A 204 0.02 -1.81 15.62
N SER A 205 1.16 -1.13 15.77
CA SER A 205 2.07 -0.90 14.65
C SER A 205 2.90 -2.13 14.27
N ALA A 206 2.45 -2.87 13.24
CA ALA A 206 3.20 -3.97 12.62
C ALA A 206 4.65 -3.57 12.25
N SER A 207 4.83 -2.38 11.67
CA SER A 207 6.15 -1.82 11.37
C SER A 207 7.05 -1.66 12.61
N ALA A 208 6.50 -1.39 13.80
CA ALA A 208 7.30 -1.22 15.00
C ALA A 208 7.84 -2.56 15.53
N GLU A 209 7.03 -3.64 15.47
CA GLU A 209 7.50 -4.98 15.83
C GLU A 209 8.53 -5.50 14.80
N LEU A 210 8.30 -5.28 13.50
CA LEU A 210 9.29 -5.61 12.46
C LEU A 210 10.63 -4.86 12.65
N LEU A 211 10.59 -3.56 12.98
CA LEU A 211 11.81 -2.79 13.28
C LEU A 211 12.48 -3.27 14.57
N ALA A 212 11.69 -3.66 15.59
CA ALA A 212 12.22 -4.27 16.81
C ALA A 212 12.97 -5.57 16.50
N GLY A 213 12.40 -6.46 15.68
CA GLY A 213 13.03 -7.71 15.27
C GLY A 213 14.33 -7.49 14.48
N TRP A 214 14.36 -6.49 13.59
CA TRP A 214 15.56 -6.10 12.86
C TRP A 214 16.66 -5.55 13.77
N LEU A 215 16.33 -4.61 14.66
CA LEU A 215 17.32 -4.04 15.60
C LEU A 215 17.80 -5.08 16.62
N ALA A 216 16.96 -6.01 17.06
CA ALA A 216 17.36 -7.16 17.90
C ALA A 216 18.39 -8.06 17.18
N LEU A 217 18.12 -8.39 15.91
CA LEU A 217 18.98 -9.25 15.10
C LEU A 217 20.35 -8.62 14.82
N GLN A 218 20.36 -7.35 14.42
CA GLN A 218 21.57 -6.62 14.04
C GLN A 218 22.42 -6.20 15.25
N LEU A 219 21.81 -5.57 16.27
CA LEU A 219 22.54 -4.99 17.40
C LEU A 219 22.77 -5.96 18.57
N ARG A 220 22.01 -7.07 18.63
CA ARG A 220 22.12 -8.13 19.64
C ARG A 220 22.10 -7.58 21.08
N CYS A 221 21.20 -6.64 21.33
CA CYS A 221 20.97 -5.97 22.62
C CYS A 221 19.47 -5.93 22.97
N PRO A 222 19.09 -5.64 24.23
CA PRO A 222 17.69 -5.62 24.64
C PRO A 222 16.87 -4.51 23.96
N ILE A 223 15.71 -4.86 23.40
CA ILE A 223 14.77 -3.93 22.78
C ILE A 223 13.58 -3.67 23.71
N LYS A 224 13.42 -2.44 24.18
CA LYS A 224 12.27 -1.97 24.96
C LYS A 224 11.19 -1.41 24.02
N ARG A 225 10.02 -2.04 24.02
CA ARG A 225 8.85 -1.65 23.22
C ARG A 225 7.94 -0.74 24.05
N VAL A 226 7.83 0.54 23.70
CA VAL A 226 6.95 1.53 24.33
C VAL A 226 5.75 1.79 23.44
N ARG A 227 4.56 1.41 23.93
CA ARG A 227 3.31 1.50 23.18
C ARG A 227 2.55 2.77 23.55
N ILE A 228 2.21 3.56 22.54
CA ILE A 228 1.27 4.68 22.63
C ILE A 228 -0.14 4.12 22.41
N ASN A 229 -1.05 4.42 23.33
CA ASN A 229 -2.47 4.06 23.22
C ASN A 229 -3.23 4.99 22.23
N ARG A 230 -2.70 5.15 21.02
CA ARG A 230 -3.29 5.91 19.91
C ARG A 230 -3.06 5.13 18.60
N PRO A 231 -3.94 4.16 18.28
CA PRO A 231 -3.87 3.34 17.06
C PRO A 231 -3.67 4.17 15.77
N GLY A 232 -3.13 3.56 14.72
CA GLY A 232 -2.89 4.20 13.43
C GLY A 232 -1.82 5.32 13.42
N THR A 233 -1.22 5.67 14.57
CA THR A 233 -0.12 6.66 14.60
C THR A 233 1.22 6.10 14.12
N GLY A 234 1.37 4.77 14.08
CA GLY A 234 2.56 4.08 13.57
C GLY A 234 3.82 4.33 14.41
N LEU A 235 4.99 4.26 13.76
CA LEU A 235 6.28 4.50 14.40
C LEU A 235 6.55 6.00 14.60
N ARG A 236 6.87 6.38 15.85
CA ARG A 236 7.09 7.76 16.30
C ARG A 236 8.55 8.05 16.70
N ALA A 237 9.21 7.17 17.45
CA ALA A 237 10.60 7.38 17.84
C ALA A 237 11.38 6.09 18.01
N VAL A 238 12.70 6.18 17.81
CA VAL A 238 13.69 5.14 18.14
C VAL A 238 14.86 5.82 18.87
N ALA A 239 15.26 5.26 20.01
CA ALA A 239 16.44 5.67 20.76
C ALA A 239 17.42 4.49 20.87
N LEU A 240 18.70 4.76 20.61
CA LEU A 240 19.81 3.79 20.68
C LEU A 240 20.78 4.26 21.77
N THR A 241 20.97 3.45 22.81
CA THR A 241 21.86 3.79 23.94
C THR A 241 23.27 3.25 23.66
N ARG A 242 24.30 4.11 23.73
CA ARG A 242 25.72 3.73 23.76
C ARG A 242 26.46 4.39 24.94
N ARG A 243 27.72 4.03 25.16
CA ARG A 243 28.53 4.53 26.29
C ARG A 243 28.72 6.06 26.25
N SER A 244 28.92 6.63 25.06
CA SER A 244 29.02 8.07 24.81
C SER A 244 27.68 8.83 24.85
N GLY A 245 26.57 8.14 25.15
CA GLY A 245 25.23 8.72 25.27
C GLY A 245 24.21 8.12 24.30
N GLU A 246 23.09 8.82 24.11
CA GLU A 246 22.00 8.39 23.25
C GLU A 246 22.14 8.93 21.82
N ILE A 247 21.63 8.16 20.86
CA ILE A 247 21.19 8.59 19.54
C ILE A 247 19.67 8.44 19.51
N SER A 248 18.91 9.52 19.32
CA SER A 248 17.45 9.46 19.20
C SER A 248 16.95 10.06 17.89
N LEU A 249 16.15 9.26 17.17
CA LEU A 249 15.44 9.67 15.96
C LEU A 249 13.95 9.77 16.29
N VAL A 250 13.45 11.00 16.40
CA VAL A 250 12.07 11.30 16.82
C VAL A 250 11.34 11.96 15.66
N ARG A 251 10.25 11.35 15.19
CA ARG A 251 9.29 11.95 14.27
C ARG A 251 8.01 12.33 15.03
N PRO A 252 7.65 13.63 15.10
CA PRO A 252 6.33 14.08 15.56
C PRO A 252 5.19 13.60 14.63
N GLU A 253 3.99 14.19 14.74
CA GLU A 253 2.89 13.88 13.81
C GLU A 253 3.07 14.52 12.41
N ASN A 254 4.19 15.21 12.16
CA ASN A 254 4.57 15.85 10.89
C ASN A 254 5.60 15.02 10.08
N SER A 255 5.98 15.52 8.90
CA SER A 255 6.91 14.85 7.98
C SER A 255 8.40 15.05 8.29
N THR A 256 8.75 15.72 9.39
CA THR A 256 10.14 16.09 9.71
C THR A 256 10.56 15.39 11.00
N ALA A 257 11.56 14.51 10.91
CA ALA A 257 12.16 13.91 12.09
C ALA A 257 13.34 14.75 12.61
N THR A 258 13.54 14.73 13.93
CA THR A 258 14.74 15.24 14.57
C THR A 258 15.64 14.06 14.94
N LEU A 259 16.87 14.07 14.41
CA LEU A 259 17.96 13.18 14.83
C LEU A 259 18.85 13.94 15.82
N THR A 260 18.82 13.52 17.09
CA THR A 260 19.72 13.99 18.13
C THR A 260 20.80 12.95 18.35
N VAL A 261 22.06 13.38 18.40
CA VAL A 261 23.21 12.56 18.80
C VAL A 261 23.88 13.29 19.96
N THR A 262 24.22 12.59 21.03
CA THR A 262 24.88 13.20 22.19
C THR A 262 26.17 13.93 21.77
N ASN A 263 26.35 15.15 22.28
CA ASN A 263 27.42 16.10 21.92
C ASN A 263 27.40 16.59 20.45
N GLN A 264 26.29 16.47 19.73
CA GLN A 264 26.05 17.09 18.42
C GLN A 264 24.78 17.96 18.44
N PRO A 265 24.69 19.03 17.62
CA PRO A 265 23.44 19.77 17.45
C PRO A 265 22.34 18.87 16.85
N PRO A 266 21.08 18.96 17.30
CA PRO A 266 19.96 18.22 16.71
C PRO A 266 19.78 18.56 15.23
N ARG A 267 19.67 17.53 14.38
CA ARG A 267 19.50 17.67 12.93
C ARG A 267 18.05 17.38 12.53
N GLN A 268 17.42 18.28 11.78
CA GLN A 268 16.11 18.01 11.17
C GLN A 268 16.30 17.30 9.83
N LEU A 269 15.47 16.28 9.58
CA LEU A 269 15.55 15.36 8.44
C LEU A 269 14.15 15.12 7.87
N SER A 270 14.03 15.03 6.55
CA SER A 270 12.78 14.63 5.90
C SER A 270 12.51 13.14 6.15
N LEU A 271 11.41 12.83 6.83
CA LEU A 271 10.96 11.46 7.13
C LEU A 271 9.42 11.36 7.04
N PRO A 272 8.80 11.72 5.90
CA PRO A 272 7.35 11.64 5.73
C PRO A 272 6.80 10.24 6.04
N ARG A 273 5.49 10.15 6.33
CA ARG A 273 4.81 8.85 6.24
C ARG A 273 4.82 8.43 4.77
N ARG A 274 5.41 7.27 4.47
CA ARG A 274 5.43 6.71 3.11
C ARG A 274 3.99 6.44 2.67
N ILE A 275 3.58 7.05 1.56
CA ILE A 275 2.28 6.84 0.93
C ILE A 275 2.25 5.50 0.19
N LEU A 276 1.05 4.99 -0.09
CA LEU A 276 0.86 3.64 -0.63
C LEU A 276 1.53 3.46 -2.00
N ARG A 277 1.39 4.45 -2.90
CA ARG A 277 2.12 4.56 -4.17
C ARG A 277 3.61 4.27 -4.00
N ASP A 278 4.26 4.99 -3.10
CA ASP A 278 5.71 4.94 -2.95
C ASP A 278 6.16 3.61 -2.34
N CYS A 279 5.30 2.93 -1.57
CA CYS A 279 5.57 1.59 -1.08
C CYS A 279 5.49 0.57 -2.23
N ILE A 280 4.43 0.64 -3.05
CA ILE A 280 4.28 -0.24 -4.22
C ILE A 280 5.41 -0.03 -5.24
N ALA A 281 5.77 1.21 -5.55
CA ALA A 281 6.91 1.49 -6.44
C ALA A 281 8.20 0.84 -5.90
N GLU A 282 8.49 0.95 -4.60
CA GLU A 282 9.69 0.33 -4.02
C GLU A 282 9.68 -1.21 -4.11
N GLU A 283 8.54 -1.86 -3.88
CA GLU A 283 8.40 -3.32 -4.03
C GLU A 283 8.44 -3.81 -5.50
N LEU A 284 8.10 -2.96 -6.47
CA LEU A 284 8.18 -3.28 -7.90
C LEU A 284 9.60 -3.11 -8.49
N ARG A 285 10.52 -2.44 -7.77
CA ARG A 285 11.94 -2.34 -8.17
C ARG A 285 12.70 -3.66 -8.06
N ARG A 286 12.30 -4.55 -7.14
CA ARG A 286 13.05 -5.78 -6.82
C ARG A 286 12.08 -6.95 -6.54
N LEU A 287 11.98 -7.88 -7.49
CA LEU A 287 10.98 -8.95 -7.50
C LEU A 287 11.48 -10.29 -6.91
N ASP A 288 12.79 -10.47 -6.75
CA ASP A 288 13.39 -11.57 -6.01
C ASP A 288 13.10 -11.45 -4.48
N ALA A 289 13.49 -12.45 -3.68
CA ALA A 289 13.16 -12.46 -2.25
C ALA A 289 13.88 -11.35 -1.46
N ASP A 290 13.21 -10.78 -0.45
CA ASP A 290 13.91 -9.96 0.55
C ASP A 290 14.43 -10.88 1.67
N ASP A 291 15.71 -11.26 1.56
CA ASP A 291 16.39 -12.11 2.55
C ASP A 291 16.43 -11.45 3.95
N VAL A 292 16.50 -10.11 4.02
CA VAL A 292 16.54 -9.38 5.30
C VAL A 292 15.17 -9.43 5.97
N PHE A 293 14.08 -9.32 5.21
CA PHE A 293 12.72 -9.56 5.70
C PHE A 293 12.56 -11.00 6.20
N ALA A 294 13.04 -11.98 5.42
CA ALA A 294 13.00 -13.39 5.80
C ALA A 294 13.76 -13.67 7.11
N GLU A 295 14.97 -13.11 7.28
CA GLU A 295 15.73 -13.20 8.53
C GLU A 295 15.04 -12.48 9.70
N VAL A 296 14.40 -11.33 9.47
CA VAL A 296 13.67 -10.61 10.51
C VAL A 296 12.46 -11.40 11.01
N LEU A 297 11.72 -12.05 10.11
CA LEU A 297 10.63 -12.95 10.50
C LEU A 297 11.16 -14.20 11.24
N ALA A 298 12.12 -14.92 10.66
CA ALA A 298 12.56 -16.22 11.16
C ALA A 298 13.51 -16.17 12.37
N LYS A 299 14.31 -15.10 12.49
CA LYS A 299 15.36 -14.94 13.52
C LYS A 299 15.14 -13.70 14.39
N GLY A 300 14.75 -12.58 13.79
CA GLY A 300 14.62 -11.29 14.48
C GLY A 300 13.48 -11.23 15.50
N LEU A 301 12.24 -11.48 15.06
CA LEU A 301 11.06 -11.42 15.93
C LEU A 301 11.15 -12.42 17.12
N PRO A 302 11.58 -13.69 16.96
CA PRO A 302 11.75 -14.62 18.08
C PRO A 302 12.81 -14.25 19.14
N LEU A 303 13.59 -13.18 18.95
CA LEU A 303 14.45 -12.61 19.99
C LEU A 303 13.68 -11.71 20.96
N LEU A 304 12.58 -11.09 20.51
CA LEU A 304 11.78 -10.15 21.29
C LEU A 304 10.99 -10.81 22.42
N ASP A 305 10.66 -12.09 22.27
CA ASP A 305 9.92 -12.88 23.25
C ASP A 305 10.84 -13.58 24.27
N LYS A 306 12.12 -13.76 23.90
CA LYS A 306 13.17 -14.30 24.78
C LYS A 306 13.78 -13.23 25.69
N ALA A 307 13.63 -11.95 25.34
CA ALA A 307 14.03 -10.84 26.20
C ALA A 307 13.07 -10.76 27.42
N PRO A 308 13.56 -10.92 28.66
CA PRO A 308 12.70 -10.88 29.83
C PRO A 308 12.05 -9.50 29.96
N SER A 309 10.73 -9.44 29.83
CA SER A 309 9.95 -8.21 29.86
C SER A 309 9.90 -7.65 31.29
N ARG A 310 10.98 -6.96 31.69
CA ARG A 310 11.00 -6.05 32.84
C ARG A 310 10.10 -4.85 32.57
N SER A 311 8.79 -5.09 32.67
CA SER A 311 7.77 -4.06 32.74
C SER A 311 8.11 -3.13 33.90
N ALA A 312 8.46 -1.89 33.57
CA ALA A 312 8.81 -0.89 34.57
C ALA A 312 7.55 -0.57 35.38
N LYS A 313 7.41 -1.20 36.55
CA LYS A 313 6.39 -0.87 37.54
C LYS A 313 6.52 0.63 37.85
N PRO A 314 5.47 1.45 37.65
CA PRO A 314 5.58 2.88 37.88
C PRO A 314 5.97 3.13 39.33
N ALA A 315 7.02 3.90 39.55
CA ALA A 315 7.45 4.29 40.87
C ALA A 315 6.33 5.10 41.52
N LYS A 316 5.79 4.64 42.66
CA LYS A 316 4.91 5.45 43.47
C LYS A 316 5.74 6.61 44.02
N ALA A 317 5.40 7.84 43.65
CA ALA A 317 5.91 9.02 44.33
C ALA A 317 5.24 9.11 45.71
N ASP A 318 6.03 8.94 46.78
CA ASP A 318 5.53 9.07 48.15
C ASP A 318 5.23 10.54 48.46
N ALA A 319 3.96 10.91 48.33
CA ALA A 319 3.46 12.25 48.63
C ALA A 319 3.45 12.52 50.15
N LYS A 320 4.61 12.92 50.71
CA LYS A 320 4.69 13.38 52.11
C LYS A 320 3.82 14.63 52.30
N LYS A 321 2.83 14.49 53.18
CA LYS A 321 1.75 15.44 53.44
C LYS A 321 2.20 16.55 54.39
N ALA A 322 2.19 17.80 53.94
CA ALA A 322 2.34 18.99 54.79
C ALA A 322 0.95 19.58 55.14
N PRO A 323 0.74 20.14 56.35
CA PRO A 323 -0.60 20.50 56.83
C PRO A 323 -1.03 21.92 56.44
N THR A 324 -2.24 22.05 55.89
CA THR A 324 -2.89 23.34 55.61
C THR A 324 -3.54 23.94 56.86
N LYS A 325 -3.02 25.06 57.38
CA LYS A 325 -3.75 25.90 58.35
C LYS A 325 -4.72 26.84 57.63
N ARG A 326 -5.96 26.90 58.14
CA ARG A 326 -7.08 27.72 57.64
C ARG A 326 -7.26 28.96 58.54
N PRO A 327 -7.07 30.19 58.04
CA PRO A 327 -7.44 31.40 58.77
C PRO A 327 -8.90 31.80 58.52
N SER A 328 -9.52 32.51 59.46
CA SER A 328 -10.86 33.08 59.26
C SER A 328 -11.11 34.36 60.08
N ARG A 329 -11.60 35.39 59.38
CA ARG A 329 -12.41 36.54 59.86
C ARG A 329 -11.71 37.78 60.48
N ARG A 330 -11.89 38.91 59.76
CA ARG A 330 -12.08 40.32 60.20
C ARG A 330 -10.91 41.18 60.74
N ALA A 331 -10.41 42.04 59.84
CA ALA A 331 -10.67 43.50 59.78
C ALA A 331 -10.13 44.50 60.84
N THR A 332 -9.17 45.32 60.40
CA THR A 332 -9.06 46.82 60.45
C THR A 332 -8.26 47.25 59.20
N ALA A 333 -8.60 48.30 58.43
CA ALA A 333 -8.38 49.74 58.63
C ALA A 333 -6.88 50.12 58.91
N SER A 334 -6.23 51.07 58.21
CA SER A 334 -6.65 52.03 57.16
C SER A 334 -5.46 52.81 56.52
N VAL A 335 -5.54 53.20 55.22
CA VAL A 335 -4.99 54.45 54.59
C VAL A 335 -3.44 54.64 54.58
N ALA A 336 -2.72 55.23 53.58
CA ALA A 336 -3.00 55.88 52.28
C ALA A 336 -1.99 55.38 51.19
N ALA A 337 -2.32 55.39 49.88
CA ALA A 337 -1.93 56.37 48.84
C ALA A 337 -0.41 56.49 48.56
N VAL A 338 0.12 56.65 47.33
CA VAL A 338 -0.42 57.07 45.99
C VAL A 338 0.30 56.16 44.92
N SER A 339 0.07 56.11 43.59
CA SER A 339 -0.50 57.00 42.55
C SER A 339 -1.03 56.24 41.30
N ALA A 340 -1.73 57.00 40.44
CA ALA A 340 -1.90 56.96 38.97
C ALA A 340 -1.29 55.84 38.09
N ALA A 341 -1.90 55.42 36.97
CA ALA A 341 -3.22 55.64 36.33
C ALA A 341 -3.38 54.63 35.15
N GLY A 342 -4.53 54.37 34.53
CA GLY A 342 -5.92 54.75 34.80
C GLY A 342 -6.84 54.54 33.58
N THR A 343 -7.97 53.82 33.76
CA THR A 343 -9.34 54.21 33.30
C THR A 343 -9.62 54.25 31.78
N THR A 344 -10.63 53.60 31.15
CA THR A 344 -11.74 52.65 31.47
C THR A 344 -12.13 51.91 30.16
N ALA A 345 -12.74 50.72 30.09
CA ALA A 345 -14.15 50.32 30.39
C ALA A 345 -15.23 51.09 29.56
N ALA A 346 -16.38 50.52 29.15
CA ALA A 346 -16.97 49.19 29.42
C ALA A 346 -17.99 48.71 28.34
N ALA A 347 -18.26 47.39 28.35
CA ALA A 347 -19.55 46.68 28.19
C ALA A 347 -20.56 46.94 27.03
N GLU A 348 -20.94 45.83 26.38
CA GLU A 348 -22.30 45.38 25.96
C GLU A 348 -23.18 46.25 25.01
N GLY A 349 -23.98 45.61 24.14
CA GLY A 349 -25.00 46.34 23.35
C GLY A 349 -25.44 45.81 21.96
N SER A 350 -25.96 44.57 21.90
CA SER A 350 -27.05 44.09 21.01
C SER A 350 -27.31 44.66 19.57
N THR A 351 -27.46 43.71 18.63
CA THR A 351 -28.45 43.66 17.50
C THR A 351 -28.41 44.56 16.24
N THR A 352 -28.43 43.86 15.10
CA THR A 352 -29.19 44.08 13.83
C THR A 352 -28.92 45.24 12.85
N ARG A 353 -28.46 44.84 11.65
CA ARG A 353 -29.01 45.13 10.29
C ARG A 353 -29.21 46.59 9.81
N SER A 354 -28.31 46.99 8.91
CA SER A 354 -28.58 47.13 7.46
C SER A 354 -28.96 48.50 6.82
N ALA A 355 -28.14 48.87 5.82
CA ALA A 355 -28.45 49.55 4.55
C ALA A 355 -28.59 51.09 4.45
N THR A 356 -28.24 51.58 3.24
CA THR A 356 -28.48 52.92 2.64
C THR A 356 -27.69 54.09 3.27
N ALA A 357 -26.64 54.72 2.71
CA ALA A 357 -26.12 55.03 1.35
C ALA A 357 -26.42 56.47 0.85
N THR A 358 -25.42 57.08 0.16
CA THR A 358 -25.54 58.20 -0.81
C THR A 358 -25.84 59.63 -0.28
N THR A 359 -25.17 60.75 -0.65
CA THR A 359 -23.87 61.06 -1.30
C THR A 359 -23.53 62.59 -1.22
N ARG A 360 -22.22 62.95 -1.12
CA ARG A 360 -21.58 64.20 -1.65
C ARG A 360 -22.06 65.58 -1.10
N PRO A 361 -21.47 66.76 -1.48
CA PRO A 361 -20.32 67.03 -2.38
C PRO A 361 -19.20 68.01 -1.89
N THR A 362 -18.04 67.94 -2.55
CA THR A 362 -17.01 69.02 -2.78
C THR A 362 -16.21 69.57 -1.58
N LYS A 363 -15.02 70.16 -1.76
CA LYS A 363 -14.27 70.58 -2.98
C LYS A 363 -12.88 69.88 -3.06
N ALA A 364 -11.96 70.31 -3.95
CA ALA A 364 -10.70 69.58 -4.21
C ALA A 364 -9.54 70.44 -4.81
N ALA A 365 -8.30 69.99 -4.59
CA ALA A 365 -7.05 70.33 -5.32
C ALA A 365 -6.19 69.04 -5.38
N ALA A 366 -5.90 68.45 -6.54
CA ALA A 366 -4.75 68.70 -7.44
C ALA A 366 -3.39 68.26 -6.83
N ALA A 367 -2.52 67.47 -7.49
CA ALA A 367 -2.29 67.36 -8.95
C ALA A 367 -2.25 65.91 -9.53
N LYS A 368 -1.76 65.79 -10.79
CA LYS A 368 -2.07 64.74 -11.79
C LYS A 368 -1.20 63.47 -11.77
N ALA A 369 -1.79 62.33 -12.18
CA ALA A 369 -1.14 61.19 -12.88
C ALA A 369 -1.36 61.33 -14.42
N PRO A 370 -0.96 60.42 -15.35
CA PRO A 370 -1.23 58.95 -15.41
C PRO A 370 0.03 58.11 -15.82
N THR A 371 0.17 56.77 -15.75
CA THR A 371 -0.57 55.62 -16.32
C THR A 371 -0.79 55.71 -17.86
N SER A 372 -0.69 54.65 -18.69
CA SER A 372 -1.04 53.23 -18.49
C SER A 372 -0.60 52.31 -19.66
N LYS A 373 -0.62 50.98 -19.42
CA LYS A 373 -0.90 49.84 -20.35
C LYS A 373 -0.03 49.59 -21.62
N ALA A 374 -0.08 48.33 -22.06
CA ALA A 374 0.60 47.77 -23.24
C ALA A 374 -0.32 47.65 -24.48
N PRO A 375 0.26 47.46 -25.68
CA PRO A 375 -0.43 46.85 -26.83
C PRO A 375 0.31 45.62 -27.41
N ALA A 376 -0.26 45.05 -28.48
CA ALA A 376 0.24 43.85 -29.16
C ALA A 376 1.04 44.15 -30.46
N THR A 377 1.36 43.08 -31.21
CA THR A 377 2.13 43.04 -32.47
C THR A 377 1.64 43.94 -33.61
N PRO A 378 2.58 44.38 -34.47
CA PRO A 378 2.34 44.38 -35.92
C PRO A 378 3.52 43.86 -36.78
N SER A 379 3.25 43.75 -38.09
CA SER A 379 4.15 43.52 -39.24
C SER A 379 3.55 44.35 -40.42
N PRO A 380 4.06 44.39 -41.69
CA PRO A 380 5.25 43.78 -42.30
C PRO A 380 6.05 44.71 -43.28
N ALA A 381 7.16 44.19 -43.87
CA ALA A 381 7.72 44.58 -45.18
C ALA A 381 8.82 43.55 -45.62
N GLY A 382 9.13 43.28 -46.90
CA GLY A 382 8.42 43.59 -48.15
C GLY A 382 9.32 43.82 -49.38
N LYS A 383 9.41 42.84 -50.32
CA LYS A 383 9.75 43.05 -51.76
C LYS A 383 9.61 41.76 -52.60
N ALA A 384 9.37 41.92 -53.92
CA ALA A 384 9.30 40.90 -54.98
C ALA A 384 10.11 41.40 -56.22
N PRO A 385 10.08 40.86 -57.48
CA PRO A 385 8.87 40.54 -58.29
C PRO A 385 8.95 39.36 -59.33
N ALA A 386 7.78 39.05 -59.94
CA ALA A 386 7.55 38.44 -61.28
C ALA A 386 8.07 37.01 -61.61
N GLY A 387 7.42 36.22 -62.49
CA GLY A 387 6.11 36.39 -63.17
C GLY A 387 5.80 35.32 -64.26
N ALA A 388 4.60 35.41 -64.85
CA ALA A 388 4.14 34.78 -66.12
C ALA A 388 3.96 33.23 -66.27
N ALA A 389 2.78 32.76 -65.84
CA ALA A 389 1.76 31.94 -66.55
C ALA A 389 2.04 31.03 -67.80
N ARG A 390 1.12 30.05 -67.94
CA ARG A 390 0.54 29.37 -69.16
C ARG A 390 1.14 28.05 -69.72
N THR A 391 0.30 26.99 -69.67
CA THR A 391 -0.07 25.99 -70.73
C THR A 391 1.03 25.38 -71.63
N ALA A 392 1.08 24.06 -71.94
CA ALA A 392 -0.03 23.19 -72.33
C ALA A 392 0.36 21.68 -72.47
N LYS A 393 -0.66 20.83 -72.73
CA LYS A 393 -0.64 19.56 -73.51
C LYS A 393 0.27 18.39 -73.12
N ALA A 394 -0.36 17.21 -72.98
CA ALA A 394 0.25 15.91 -73.27
C ALA A 394 0.37 15.66 -74.79
N PRO A 395 1.04 14.58 -75.21
CA PRO A 395 0.25 13.47 -75.77
C PRO A 395 0.63 12.08 -75.19
N ALA A 396 -0.18 11.07 -75.51
CA ALA A 396 0.00 9.69 -75.03
C ALA A 396 0.69 8.78 -76.06
N GLY A 397 1.43 7.78 -75.56
CA GLY A 397 1.88 6.60 -76.32
C GLY A 397 1.13 5.35 -75.86
N LYS A 398 0.69 4.50 -76.79
CA LYS A 398 -0.14 3.31 -76.50
C LYS A 398 0.67 2.01 -76.54
N ALA A 399 0.40 1.08 -75.62
CA ALA A 399 0.51 -0.35 -75.88
C ALA A 399 -0.62 -1.12 -75.18
N ARG A 400 -1.37 -1.89 -75.98
CA ARG A 400 -2.41 -2.88 -75.63
C ARG A 400 -1.84 -4.23 -76.13
N ALA A 401 -2.28 -5.44 -75.78
CA ALA A 401 -3.50 -5.91 -75.12
C ALA A 401 -3.34 -7.39 -74.65
N THR A 402 -4.43 -7.95 -74.11
CA THR A 402 -4.76 -9.39 -73.99
C THR A 402 -4.14 -10.18 -72.82
N LYS A 403 -4.83 -11.16 -72.20
CA LYS A 403 -6.27 -11.52 -72.22
C LYS A 403 -6.66 -12.10 -70.85
N ALA A 404 -7.96 -12.26 -70.58
CA ALA A 404 -8.51 -12.66 -69.28
C ALA A 404 -9.32 -13.98 -69.35
N SER A 405 -9.88 -14.38 -68.19
CA SER A 405 -10.83 -15.49 -67.95
C SER A 405 -10.23 -16.92 -67.96
N SER A 406 -10.71 -17.91 -67.20
CA SER A 406 -11.59 -17.88 -66.00
C SER A 406 -11.69 -19.28 -65.33
N THR A 407 -11.87 -19.29 -64.00
CA THR A 407 -12.59 -20.32 -63.19
C THR A 407 -12.61 -21.79 -63.64
N LYS A 408 -12.03 -22.69 -62.83
CA LYS A 408 -12.69 -23.95 -62.46
C LYS A 408 -12.18 -24.54 -61.14
N SER A 409 -13.08 -25.10 -60.35
CA SER A 409 -12.80 -25.90 -59.15
C SER A 409 -13.33 -27.32 -59.34
N THR A 410 -12.58 -28.34 -58.91
CA THR A 410 -13.04 -29.74 -58.71
C THR A 410 -11.94 -30.58 -58.01
N ALA A 411 -12.34 -31.72 -57.43
CA ALA A 411 -11.53 -32.73 -56.70
C ALA A 411 -11.31 -32.41 -55.19
N THR A 412 -11.70 -33.19 -54.15
CA THR A 412 -11.99 -34.63 -53.91
C THR A 412 -10.83 -35.60 -54.13
N ARG A 413 -10.56 -36.65 -53.32
CA ARG A 413 -11.06 -37.10 -51.99
C ARG A 413 -10.28 -38.36 -51.56
N ALA A 414 -9.63 -38.38 -50.38
CA ALA A 414 -9.17 -39.57 -49.62
C ALA A 414 -8.58 -39.05 -48.26
N SER A 415 -8.67 -39.65 -47.06
CA SER A 415 -8.80 -41.04 -46.54
C SER A 415 -7.50 -41.88 -46.62
N ALA A 416 -7.01 -42.58 -45.58
CA ALA A 416 -7.60 -42.87 -44.27
C ALA A 416 -6.56 -43.20 -43.16
N THR A 417 -7.00 -43.08 -41.90
CA THR A 417 -6.76 -43.98 -40.75
C THR A 417 -5.46 -44.81 -40.64
N ARG A 418 -4.66 -44.55 -39.58
CA ARG A 418 -4.27 -45.58 -38.60
C ARG A 418 -3.81 -45.00 -37.24
N ALA A 419 -3.98 -45.77 -36.17
CA ALA A 419 -3.50 -45.49 -34.81
C ALA A 419 -2.71 -46.73 -34.26
N PRO A 420 -2.31 -46.85 -32.98
CA PRO A 420 -0.88 -46.75 -32.63
C PRO A 420 -0.28 -47.98 -31.93
N ALA A 421 1.06 -48.02 -31.87
CA ALA A 421 1.89 -48.95 -31.09
C ALA A 421 3.35 -48.43 -31.07
N ALA A 422 4.24 -48.77 -30.12
CA ALA A 422 4.11 -49.24 -28.74
C ALA A 422 5.48 -49.18 -28.03
N ALA A 423 5.49 -49.26 -26.69
CA ALA A 423 6.57 -49.71 -25.80
C ALA A 423 7.99 -49.10 -25.87
N ALA A 424 8.43 -48.52 -24.75
CA ALA A 424 9.73 -48.77 -24.13
C ALA A 424 9.64 -48.52 -22.61
N ALA A 425 10.49 -49.18 -21.80
CA ALA A 425 10.51 -49.08 -20.34
C ALA A 425 11.97 -49.14 -19.81
N ALA A 426 12.13 -49.23 -18.48
CA ALA A 426 13.40 -49.21 -17.72
C ALA A 426 14.04 -47.80 -17.54
N ALA A 427 14.70 -47.48 -16.42
CA ALA A 427 14.73 -48.12 -15.09
C ALA A 427 15.18 -47.12 -14.01
N ALA A 428 14.97 -47.46 -12.74
CA ALA A 428 15.51 -46.74 -11.58
C ALA A 428 16.49 -47.63 -10.78
N PRO A 429 17.60 -47.09 -10.23
CA PRO A 429 18.45 -47.79 -9.27
C PRO A 429 17.97 -47.59 -7.82
N ALA A 430 18.32 -48.54 -6.94
CA ALA A 430 17.83 -48.62 -5.56
C ALA A 430 18.81 -48.06 -4.51
N ALA A 431 18.31 -47.85 -3.29
CA ALA A 431 19.12 -47.52 -2.11
C ALA A 431 19.64 -48.78 -1.38
N PRO A 432 20.80 -48.71 -0.68
CA PRO A 432 21.29 -49.78 0.20
C PRO A 432 20.63 -49.73 1.60
N ALA A 433 20.73 -50.82 2.36
CA ALA A 433 20.12 -50.97 3.68
C ALA A 433 21.13 -51.41 4.78
N GLY A 434 20.82 -51.08 6.03
CA GLY A 434 21.60 -51.37 7.25
C GLY A 434 21.49 -50.21 8.24
N THR A 435 21.38 -50.39 9.57
CA THR A 435 21.55 -51.59 10.40
C THR A 435 20.58 -51.57 11.59
N THR A 436 20.22 -52.74 12.14
CA THR A 436 19.24 -52.89 13.24
C THR A 436 19.83 -52.71 14.64
N ARG A 437 19.05 -52.15 15.58
CA ARG A 437 19.20 -52.47 17.02
C ARG A 437 17.87 -52.40 17.78
N LYS A 438 17.58 -53.44 18.57
CA LYS A 438 16.35 -53.60 19.38
C LYS A 438 16.33 -52.70 20.62
N ARG A 439 15.13 -52.30 21.08
CA ARG A 439 14.72 -52.55 22.48
C ARG A 439 13.19 -52.45 22.75
N SER A 440 12.75 -53.32 23.67
CA SER A 440 11.55 -53.28 24.53
C SER A 440 10.16 -52.93 23.95
N ARG A 441 9.28 -53.94 23.95
CA ARG A 441 7.82 -53.78 24.11
C ARG A 441 7.50 -53.04 25.42
N ALA A 442 6.45 -52.23 25.40
CA ALA A 442 5.39 -52.23 26.41
C ALA A 442 4.12 -51.71 25.74
N GLY A 443 2.97 -52.32 26.01
CA GLY A 443 1.70 -51.91 25.41
C GLY A 443 0.53 -52.29 26.30
N THR A 444 -0.41 -51.37 26.47
CA THR A 444 -1.64 -51.57 27.25
C THR A 444 -2.81 -51.07 26.43
N THR A 445 -3.74 -51.96 26.10
CA THR A 445 -4.97 -51.66 25.37
C THR A 445 -6.06 -51.14 26.31
N ALA A 446 -6.79 -50.11 25.89
CA ALA A 446 -8.08 -49.74 26.47
C ALA A 446 -9.02 -49.22 25.37
N THR A 447 -10.25 -49.73 25.35
CA THR A 447 -11.37 -49.33 24.48
C THR A 447 -12.58 -48.98 25.37
N PRO A 448 -13.66 -48.36 24.87
CA PRO A 448 -14.19 -47.16 25.52
C PRO A 448 -15.40 -47.39 26.43
N THR A 449 -15.54 -46.52 27.44
CA THR A 449 -16.72 -46.42 28.30
C THR A 449 -17.70 -45.33 27.85
N ALA A 450 -18.97 -45.48 28.23
CA ALA A 450 -20.10 -44.79 27.60
C ALA A 450 -20.47 -43.40 28.17
N ARG A 451 -21.39 -42.75 27.45
CA ARG A 451 -21.99 -41.41 27.64
C ARG A 451 -22.88 -41.35 28.90
N PRO A 452 -23.09 -40.15 29.49
CA PRO A 452 -24.38 -39.46 29.28
C PRO A 452 -24.17 -37.97 28.93
N ALA A 453 -24.80 -37.40 27.90
CA ALA A 453 -26.24 -37.09 27.80
C ALA A 453 -26.68 -36.01 28.80
N ARG A 454 -26.82 -34.77 28.31
CA ARG A 454 -27.37 -33.61 29.05
C ARG A 454 -28.45 -32.94 28.19
N THR A 455 -29.63 -32.73 28.77
CA THR A 455 -30.83 -32.20 28.11
C THR A 455 -30.81 -30.67 28.00
N PRO A 456 -31.58 -30.08 27.06
CA PRO A 456 -31.64 -28.62 26.86
C PRO A 456 -32.47 -27.92 27.94
N ARG A 457 -32.16 -26.64 28.21
CA ARG A 457 -32.93 -25.80 29.13
C ARG A 457 -33.89 -24.91 28.35
N THR A 458 -35.17 -24.96 28.70
CA THR A 458 -36.26 -24.27 27.99
C THR A 458 -36.39 -22.78 28.35
N ARG A 459 -37.11 -22.04 27.51
CA ARG A 459 -37.55 -20.65 27.76
C ARG A 459 -38.27 -20.51 29.11
N ARG A 460 -38.15 -19.34 29.73
CA ARG A 460 -39.24 -18.71 30.50
C ARG A 460 -39.33 -17.24 30.11
N ALA A 461 -40.54 -16.69 30.10
CA ALA A 461 -40.81 -15.29 29.81
C ALA A 461 -41.35 -14.59 31.06
N THR A 462 -41.04 -13.29 31.14
CA THR A 462 -41.60 -12.22 31.99
C THR A 462 -41.23 -10.95 31.21
N GLU A 463 -42.16 -10.29 30.52
CA GLU A 463 -43.21 -9.44 31.06
C GLU A 463 -42.65 -8.19 31.78
N GLU A 464 -43.06 -7.05 31.25
CA GLU A 464 -42.84 -5.68 31.71
C GLU A 464 -43.74 -5.39 32.92
N PRO A 465 -43.50 -4.32 33.71
CA PRO A 465 -44.14 -3.06 33.31
C PRO A 465 -43.32 -1.79 33.57
N THR A 466 -43.81 -0.71 32.97
CA THR A 466 -43.32 0.68 33.06
C THR A 466 -43.61 1.32 34.42
N ALA A 467 -42.72 2.23 34.83
CA ALA A 467 -42.98 3.37 35.73
C ALA A 467 -41.99 4.50 35.39
#